data_AF-A0A4V6L1X2-F1
#
_entry.id   AF-A0A4V6L1X2-F1
#
_cell.length_a   1.000
_cell.length_b   1.000
_cell.length_c   1.000
_cell.angle_alpha   90.00
_cell.angle_beta   90.00
_cell.angle_gamma   90.00
#
_symmetry.space_group_name_H-M   'P 1'
#
loop_
_entity.id
_entity.type
_entity.pdbx_description
1 polymer ?
#
loop_
_entity_poly.entity_id
_entity_poly.type
_entity_poly.pdbx_seq_one_letter_code
_entity_poly.pdbx_strand_id
1 'polypeptide(L)' 'MTEKLGVLVDPKHSYFIGNNRDGFPLYSVNIEYAHKYTRKEAEQFPQFKWVSLEDL' A
#
# COMPACT_ATOMS: atom_id res chain seq x y z
N MET A 1 21.23 -5.87 1.67
CA MET A 1 20.23 -5.34 2.61
C MET A 1 18.87 -5.64 2.02
N THR A 2 18.01 -6.35 2.73
CA THR A 2 16.63 -6.60 2.28
C THR A 2 15.84 -5.31 2.50
N GLU A 3 15.29 -4.72 1.44
CA GLU A 3 14.48 -3.51 1.57
C GLU A 3 13.22 -3.82 2.40
N LYS A 4 12.87 -2.93 3.34
CA LYS A 4 11.69 -3.11 4.18
C LYS A 4 10.42 -2.99 3.35
N LEU A 5 9.54 -3.98 3.50
CA LEU A 5 8.21 -3.98 2.90
C LEU A 5 7.17 -3.40 3.84
N GLY A 6 6.17 -2.79 3.22
CA GLY A 6 5.01 -2.21 3.88
C GLY A 6 3.82 -2.21 2.95
N VAL A 7 2.72 -1.64 3.42
CA VAL A 7 1.48 -1.48 2.65
C VAL A 7 1.13 0.00 2.57
N LEU A 8 0.41 0.36 1.52
CA LEU A 8 -0.13 1.70 1.35
C LEU A 8 -1.53 1.75 1.94
N VAL A 9 -1.75 2.68 2.85
CA VAL A 9 -3.02 2.88 3.57
C VAL A 9 -3.62 4.21 3.15
N ASP A 10 -4.90 4.19 2.78
CA ASP A 10 -5.64 5.40 2.45
C ASP A 10 -6.12 6.14 3.71
N PRO A 11 -6.54 7.41 3.62
CA PRO A 11 -7.04 8.17 4.76
C PRO A 11 -8.26 7.52 5.45
N LYS A 12 -8.99 6.63 4.77
CA LYS A 12 -10.11 5.86 5.32
C LYS A 12 -9.68 4.53 5.94
N HIS A 13 -8.39 4.31 6.16
CA HIS A 13 -7.80 3.12 6.79
C HIS A 13 -8.02 1.81 6.02
N SER A 14 -8.14 1.89 4.70
CA SER A 14 -8.16 0.74 3.79
C SER A 14 -6.81 0.55 3.12
N TYR A 15 -6.45 -0.71 2.85
CA TYR A 15 -5.21 -1.06 2.20
C TYR A 15 -5.35 -0.96 0.68
N PHE A 16 -4.42 -0.26 0.04
CA PHE A 16 -4.35 -0.16 -1.40
C PHE A 16 -3.86 -1.49 -2.00
N ILE A 17 -4.61 -2.03 -2.97
CA ILE A 17 -4.29 -3.30 -3.62
C ILE A 17 -3.76 -3.13 -5.05
N GLY A 18 -3.77 -1.89 -5.56
CA GLY A 18 -3.38 -1.56 -6.93
C GLY A 18 -4.51 -0.87 -7.69
N ASN A 19 -4.29 -0.63 -8.99
CA ASN A 19 -5.31 -0.05 -9.86
C ASN A 19 -6.06 -1.14 -10.64
N ASN A 20 -7.35 -0.93 -10.90
CA ASN A 20 -8.10 -1.76 -11.82
C ASN A 20 -7.66 -1.51 -13.28
N ARG A 21 -8.27 -2.23 -14.24
CA ARG A 21 -7.98 -2.10 -15.67
C ARG A 21 -8.15 -0.67 -16.21
N ASP A 22 -9.04 0.10 -15.61
CA ASP A 22 -9.35 1.48 -16.00
C ASP A 22 -8.48 2.52 -15.26
N GLY A 23 -7.54 2.07 -14.42
CA GLY A 23 -6.63 2.94 -13.67
C GLY A 23 -7.18 3.47 -12.34
N PHE A 24 -8.36 3.02 -11.90
CA PHE A 24 -8.93 3.44 -10.61
C PHE A 24 -8.31 2.64 -9.46
N PRO A 25 -7.98 3.30 -8.34
CA PRO A 25 -7.42 2.62 -7.19
C PRO A 25 -8.44 1.69 -6.53
N LEU A 26 -7.99 0.48 -6.23
CA LEU A 26 -8.75 -0.52 -5.51
C LEU A 26 -8.23 -0.63 -4.07
N TYR A 27 -9.15 -0.96 -3.16
CA TYR A 27 -8.88 -1.03 -1.74
C TYR A 27 -9.45 -2.31 -1.13
N SER A 28 -8.84 -2.78 -0.05
CA SER A 28 -9.29 -3.92 0.75
C SER A 28 -9.14 -3.58 2.23
N VAL A 29 -10.02 -4.13 3.07
CA VAL A 29 -9.88 -4.10 4.53
C VAL A 29 -8.99 -5.24 5.04
N ASN A 30 -8.72 -6.25 4.22
CA ASN A 30 -7.81 -7.35 4.54
C ASN A 30 -6.42 -7.05 3.96
N ILE A 31 -5.43 -6.97 4.86
CA ILE A 31 -4.01 -6.73 4.58
C ILE A 31 -3.39 -7.81 3.68
N GLU A 32 -3.89 -9.05 3.69
CA GLU A 32 -3.35 -10.13 2.86
C GLU A 32 -3.49 -9.87 1.36
N TYR A 33 -4.48 -9.06 0.98
CA TYR A 33 -4.69 -8.63 -0.41
C TYR A 33 -3.97 -7.32 -0.74
N ALA A 34 -3.36 -6.66 0.24
CA ALA A 34 -2.63 -5.42 0.04
C ALA A 34 -1.40 -5.67 -0.83
N HIS A 35 -1.17 -4.76 -1.78
CA HIS A 35 0.09 -4.79 -2.52
C HIS A 35 1.22 -4.33 -1.60
N LYS A 36 2.31 -5.10 -1.58
CA LYS A 36 3.46 -4.82 -0.72
C LYS A 36 4.42 -3.91 -1.47
N TYR A 37 4.74 -2.78 -0.86
CA TYR A 37 5.63 -1.78 -1.43
C TYR A 37 6.86 -1.63 -0.55
N THR A 38 8.02 -1.49 -1.18
CA THR A 38 9.17 -0.88 -0.54
C THR A 38 8.87 0.58 -0.22
N ARG A 39 9.64 1.16 0.71
CA ARG A 39 9.51 2.58 1.04
C ARG A 39 9.74 3.49 -0.16
N LYS A 40 10.62 3.10 -1.09
CA LYS A 40 10.92 3.86 -2.31
C LYS A 40 9.78 3.80 -3.33
N GLU A 41 9.17 2.64 -3.53
CA GLU A 41 8.02 2.52 -4.44
C GLU A 41 6.81 3.31 -3.91
N ALA A 42 6.64 3.36 -2.59
CA ALA A 42 5.59 4.15 -1.94
C ALA A 42 5.67 5.65 -2.22
N GLU A 43 6.86 6.20 -2.50
CA GLU A 43 7.04 7.62 -2.83
C GLU A 43 6.32 8.02 -4.14
N GLN A 44 6.00 7.06 -5.01
CA GLN A 44 5.22 7.30 -6.22
C GLN A 44 3.73 7.59 -5.92
N PHE A 45 3.28 7.31 -4.70
CA PHE A 45 1.89 7.45 -4.28
C PHE A 45 1.77 8.37 -3.04
N PRO A 46 2.04 9.67 -3.18
CA PRO A 46 2.06 10.62 -2.06
C PRO A 46 0.70 10.79 -1.35
N GLN A 47 -0.39 10.34 -1.97
CA GLN A 47 -1.73 10.33 -1.39
C GLN A 47 -1.94 9.24 -0.33
N PHE A 48 -1.04 8.26 -0.24
CA PHE A 48 -1.15 7.14 0.69
C PHE A 48 -0.11 7.22 1.79
N LYS A 49 -0.45 6.68 2.96
CA LYS A 49 0.49 6.48 4.06
C LYS A 49 1.13 5.11 3.91
N TRP A 50 2.45 5.07 3.81
CA TRP A 50 3.18 3.80 3.91
C TRP A 50 3.26 3.36 5.37
N VAL A 51 2.92 2.10 5.63
CA VAL A 51 3.00 1.45 6.95
C VAL A 51 3.82 0.18 6.81
N SER A 52 4.83 -0.01 7.68
CA SER A 52 5.66 -1.21 7.63
C SER A 52 4.85 -2.45 8.01
N LEU A 53 5.17 -3.59 7.39
CA LEU A 53 4.60 -4.87 7.82
C LEU A 53 5.04 -5.28 9.24
N GLU A 54 6.13 -4.70 9.76
CA GLU A 54 6.58 -4.92 11.15
C GLU A 54 5.72 -4.17 12.18
N ASP A 55 5.03 -3.10 11.76
CA ASP A 55 4.23 -2.22 12.61
C ASP A 55 2.72 -2.58 12.59
N LEU A 56 2.33 -3.62 11.84
CA LEU A 56 0.95 -4.09 11.65
C LEU A 56 0.70 -5.40 12.40
#